data_AF-A0A7X0J9X4-F1
#
_entry.id   AF-A0A7X0J9X4-F1
#
_cell.length_a   1.000
_cell.length_b   1.000
_cell.length_c   1.000
_cell.angle_alpha   90.00
_cell.angle_beta   90.00
_cell.angle_gamma   90.00
#
_symmetry.space_group_name_H-M   'P 1'
#
loop_
_entity.id
_entity.type
_entity.pdbx_description
1 polymer ?
#
loop_
_entity_poly.entity_id
_entity_poly.type
_entity_poly.pdbx_seq_one_letter_code
_entity_poly.pdbx_strand_id
1 'polypeptide(L)'
;MSVVLGRNGQGKSRILSAIATTFQLLHDYGRSGSRRGLPVSRLEYIAQGSHHEVTTRGSEVIVIKDGDRVPVDAAILPRRVIGLSMTPFDKFPMGGAARQLDLFRPDSVDVYSYLGMRERMGQISTGALLSRAIEGLVARVARDDRGRLTGVFEMLGFKPSIEVIYRFQERQLLMALAGGAKAEEILTLTRSNSLPRDRLRSQLSSMSEDMDELRAAASHVLGRGSRNHFHFGLDLTYPDPGMVDVYEAVQLLRRFGLIRLHALDVVRKDGTVIDLNEASSGELSIAITFMSLAGRLEDDSLVLIDEPETNLHPEWQARYLDLLLETFGSYRNCHFVLATHSPLILSDAPPNATLASLSGESLRYGSEVSGRPVDYLLVEAFDVATRDNYYVQEQLVKALRLAADGEAKGSEYQDVVRTLAKIRPIITDSPGVVDLIGDLEKIAKRATDE
;
A
#
# COMPACT_ATOMS: atom_id res chain seq x y z
N MET A 1 -0.58 10.51 -10.03
CA MET A 1 0.06 10.13 -8.75
C MET A 1 0.36 11.40 -7.97
N SER A 2 0.26 11.34 -6.65
CA SER A 2 0.65 12.42 -5.75
C SER A 2 1.59 11.90 -4.67
N VAL A 3 2.59 12.69 -4.29
CA VAL A 3 3.51 12.37 -3.19
C VAL A 3 3.36 13.43 -2.10
N VAL A 4 3.13 13.00 -0.87
CA VAL A 4 3.02 13.83 0.32
C VAL A 4 4.36 13.78 1.06
N LEU A 5 4.96 14.96 1.19
CA LEU A 5 6.26 15.18 1.82
C LEU A 5 6.09 15.89 3.16
N GLY A 6 7.03 15.67 4.06
CA GLY A 6 7.09 16.38 5.34
C GLY A 6 7.93 15.65 6.38
N ARG A 7 8.42 16.36 7.39
CA ARG A 7 9.23 15.78 8.48
C ARG A 7 8.43 14.82 9.36
N ASN A 8 9.13 14.02 10.16
CA ASN A 8 8.51 13.06 11.09
C ASN A 8 7.53 13.79 12.00
N GLY A 9 6.34 13.21 12.21
CA GLY A 9 5.32 13.79 13.09
C GLY A 9 4.48 14.93 12.51
N GLN A 10 4.71 15.38 11.28
CA GLN A 10 3.89 16.42 10.63
C GLN A 10 2.50 15.96 10.16
N GLY A 11 2.16 14.68 10.36
CA GLY A 11 0.79 14.19 10.16
C GLY A 11 0.49 13.59 8.79
N LYS A 12 1.50 13.21 7.98
CA LYS A 12 1.29 12.49 6.70
C LYS A 12 0.34 11.29 6.83
N SER A 13 0.67 10.33 7.69
CA SER A 13 -0.18 9.16 7.96
C SER A 13 -1.60 9.54 8.43
N ARG A 14 -1.75 10.66 9.15
CA ARG A 14 -3.06 11.16 9.59
C ARG A 14 -3.87 11.70 8.42
N ILE A 15 -3.23 12.41 7.48
CA ILE A 15 -3.90 12.93 6.28
C ILE A 15 -4.37 11.77 5.40
N LEU A 16 -3.50 10.78 5.12
CA LEU A 16 -3.90 9.60 4.33
C LEU A 16 -5.04 8.84 5.02
N SER A 17 -4.95 8.64 6.34
CA SER A 17 -6.03 8.01 7.12
C SER A 17 -7.33 8.82 7.09
N ALA A 18 -7.26 10.14 7.18
CA ALA A 18 -8.43 11.01 7.13
C ALA A 18 -9.11 10.93 5.76
N ILE A 19 -8.34 10.90 4.66
CA ILE A 19 -8.88 10.68 3.30
C ILE A 19 -9.58 9.31 3.22
N ALA A 20 -8.91 8.24 3.65
CA ALA A 20 -9.46 6.88 3.65
C ALA A 20 -10.79 6.80 4.42
N THR A 21 -10.79 7.32 5.64
CA THR A 21 -11.94 7.34 6.54
C THR A 21 -13.08 8.19 5.96
N THR A 22 -12.76 9.29 5.27
CA THR A 22 -13.77 10.15 4.63
C THR A 22 -14.53 9.39 3.56
N PHE A 23 -13.84 8.71 2.63
CA PHE A 23 -14.51 7.92 1.60
C PHE A 23 -15.31 6.75 2.17
N GLN A 24 -14.79 6.09 3.20
CA GLN A 24 -15.54 5.05 3.91
C GLN A 24 -16.83 5.59 4.52
N LEU A 25 -16.78 6.74 5.21
CA LEU A 25 -17.95 7.36 5.82
C LEU A 25 -18.96 7.84 4.77
N LEU A 26 -18.51 8.40 3.64
CA LEU A 26 -19.41 8.80 2.55
C LEU A 26 -20.20 7.61 2.01
N HIS A 27 -19.55 6.46 1.83
CA HIS A 27 -20.20 5.21 1.43
C HIS A 27 -21.21 4.71 2.47
N ASP A 28 -20.84 4.75 3.75
CA ASP A 28 -21.72 4.32 4.85
C ASP A 28 -22.93 5.27 5.05
N TYR A 29 -22.74 6.58 4.86
CA TYR A 29 -23.80 7.58 4.96
C TYR A 29 -24.81 7.48 3.83
N GLY A 30 -24.38 7.11 2.62
CA GLY A 30 -25.29 6.81 1.52
C GLY A 30 -26.23 5.62 1.81
N ARG A 31 -25.82 4.69 2.68
CA ARG A 31 -26.60 3.50 3.04
C ARG A 31 -27.47 3.66 4.29
N SER A 32 -26.96 4.33 5.33
CA SER A 32 -27.53 4.32 6.68
C SER A 32 -28.25 5.61 7.10
N GLY A 33 -28.08 6.71 6.35
CA GLY A 33 -28.70 8.02 6.63
C GLY A 33 -28.17 8.77 7.86
N SER A 34 -27.53 8.10 8.83
CA SER A 34 -26.96 8.71 10.04
C SER A 34 -25.62 9.37 9.76
N ARG A 35 -25.57 10.70 9.76
CA ARG A 35 -24.38 11.49 9.42
C ARG A 35 -23.66 11.97 10.69
N ARG A 36 -22.35 11.76 10.75
CA ARG A 36 -21.41 12.41 11.68
C ARG A 36 -20.43 13.27 10.86
N GLY A 37 -19.72 14.18 11.51
CA GLY A 37 -18.70 14.99 10.83
C GLY A 37 -17.62 14.12 10.16
N LEU A 38 -16.95 14.66 9.14
CA LEU A 38 -15.83 13.99 8.47
C LEU A 38 -14.50 14.40 9.12
N PRO A 39 -13.47 13.54 9.05
CA PRO A 39 -12.15 13.87 9.60
C PRO A 39 -11.43 14.97 8.79
N VAL A 40 -11.82 15.19 7.53
CA VAL A 40 -11.37 16.32 6.72
C VAL A 40 -12.45 17.40 6.66
N SER A 41 -12.03 18.66 6.77
CA SER A 41 -12.95 19.81 6.68
C SER A 41 -13.44 20.05 5.26
N ARG A 42 -12.58 19.76 4.27
CA ARG A 42 -12.84 19.88 2.84
C ARG A 42 -12.09 18.78 2.10
N LEU A 43 -12.76 18.11 1.17
CA LEU A 43 -12.19 17.14 0.24
C LEU A 43 -12.70 17.47 -1.16
N GLU A 44 -11.79 17.80 -2.06
CA GLU A 44 -12.07 17.99 -3.48
C GLU A 44 -11.44 16.85 -4.28
N TYR A 45 -12.19 16.30 -5.24
CA TYR A 45 -11.69 15.24 -6.10
C TYR A 45 -12.47 15.18 -7.42
N ILE A 46 -11.85 14.55 -8.41
CA ILE A 46 -12.46 14.27 -9.71
C ILE A 46 -12.68 12.77 -9.81
N ALA A 47 -13.90 12.34 -10.13
CA ALA A 47 -14.24 10.94 -10.33
C ALA A 47 -15.14 10.82 -11.56
N GLN A 48 -14.75 9.93 -12.49
CA GLN A 48 -15.45 9.70 -13.76
C GLN A 48 -15.78 11.00 -14.54
N GLY A 49 -14.89 11.98 -14.48
CA GLY A 49 -15.04 13.27 -15.17
C GLY A 49 -15.85 14.34 -14.42
N SER A 50 -16.53 14.00 -13.32
CA SER A 50 -17.24 14.97 -12.48
C SER A 50 -16.37 15.49 -11.34
N HIS A 51 -16.45 16.80 -11.09
CA HIS A 51 -15.82 17.45 -9.95
C HIS A 51 -16.72 17.34 -8.72
N HIS A 52 -16.14 16.93 -7.59
CA HIS A 52 -16.83 16.79 -6.32
C HIS A 52 -16.13 17.60 -5.25
N GLU A 53 -16.90 18.41 -4.53
CA GLU A 53 -16.46 19.10 -3.31
C GLU A 53 -17.30 18.61 -2.13
N VAL A 54 -16.63 18.05 -1.13
CA VAL A 54 -17.22 17.56 0.11
C VAL A 54 -16.74 18.44 1.25
N THR A 55 -17.65 19.09 1.96
CA THR A 55 -17.34 19.95 3.11
C THR A 55 -18.14 19.54 4.33
N THR A 56 -17.57 19.76 5.51
CA THR A 56 -18.25 19.53 6.79
C THR A 56 -18.55 20.86 7.48
N ARG A 57 -19.82 21.11 7.83
CA ARG A 57 -20.25 22.23 8.67
C ARG A 57 -20.92 21.68 9.93
N GLY A 58 -20.19 21.65 11.05
CA GLY A 58 -20.66 21.01 12.28
C GLY A 58 -20.78 19.49 12.08
N SER A 59 -21.99 18.94 12.20
CA SER A 59 -22.30 17.53 11.89
C SER A 59 -22.87 17.32 10.49
N GLU A 60 -23.15 18.39 9.74
CA GLU A 60 -23.70 18.32 8.39
C GLU A 60 -22.59 18.10 7.36
N VAL A 61 -22.78 17.10 6.50
CA VAL A 61 -21.95 16.84 5.33
C VAL A 61 -22.63 17.44 4.10
N ILE A 62 -21.94 18.34 3.42
CA ILE A 62 -22.39 18.99 2.19
C ILE A 62 -21.57 18.44 1.04
N VAL A 63 -22.26 17.97 0.00
CA VAL A 63 -21.65 17.50 -1.25
C VAL A 63 -22.11 18.41 -2.38
N ILE A 64 -21.14 18.91 -3.14
CA ILE A 64 -21.34 19.66 -4.37
C ILE A 64 -20.75 18.81 -5.51
N LYS A 65 -21.54 18.55 -6.55
CA LYS A 65 -21.11 17.85 -7.77
C LYS A 65 -21.32 18.78 -8.95
N ASP A 66 -20.25 19.06 -9.69
CA ASP A 66 -20.26 19.92 -10.89
C ASP A 66 -20.92 21.30 -10.64
N GLY A 67 -20.79 21.83 -9.41
CA GLY A 67 -21.35 23.12 -8.99
C GLY A 67 -22.69 23.04 -8.26
N ASP A 68 -23.40 21.91 -8.36
CA ASP A 68 -24.72 21.73 -7.76
C ASP A 68 -24.66 20.95 -6.45
N ARG A 69 -25.45 21.39 -5.46
CA ARG A 69 -25.59 20.64 -4.20
C ARG A 69 -26.38 19.35 -4.44
N VAL A 70 -25.78 18.22 -4.10
CA VAL A 70 -26.38 16.89 -4.30
C VAL A 70 -26.50 16.11 -2.98
N PRO A 71 -27.39 15.10 -2.91
CA PRO A 71 -27.38 14.10 -1.84
C PRO A 71 -26.04 13.37 -1.75
N VAL A 72 -25.69 12.86 -0.55
CA VAL A 72 -24.39 12.19 -0.30
C VAL A 72 -24.23 10.92 -1.14
N ASP A 73 -25.30 10.17 -1.33
CA ASP A 73 -25.39 8.98 -2.16
C ASP A 73 -25.28 9.25 -3.67
N ALA A 74 -25.42 10.51 -4.10
CA ALA A 74 -25.18 10.93 -5.48
C ALA A 74 -23.70 11.27 -5.76
N ALA A 75 -22.83 11.28 -4.74
CA ALA A 75 -21.39 11.45 -4.92
C ALA A 75 -20.78 10.22 -5.61
N ILE A 76 -20.01 10.42 -6.68
CA ILE A 76 -19.29 9.32 -7.33
C ILE A 76 -18.05 9.00 -6.51
N LEU A 77 -18.07 7.90 -5.77
CA LEU A 77 -16.91 7.47 -4.99
C LEU A 77 -15.96 6.63 -5.84
N PRO A 78 -14.65 6.54 -5.48
CA PRO A 78 -13.76 5.55 -6.06
C PRO A 78 -14.35 4.16 -5.91
N ARG A 79 -14.14 3.29 -6.91
CA ARG A 79 -14.59 1.89 -6.85
C ARG A 79 -13.93 1.14 -5.70
N ARG A 80 -12.68 1.52 -5.40
CA ARG A 80 -11.94 1.03 -4.24
C ARG A 80 -11.09 2.15 -3.65
N VAL A 81 -10.98 2.17 -2.32
CA VAL A 81 -10.00 2.92 -1.56
C VAL A 81 -9.14 1.93 -0.80
N ILE A 82 -7.84 1.94 -1.05
CA ILE A 82 -6.89 0.99 -0.47
C ILE A 82 -5.93 1.74 0.43
N GLY A 83 -5.94 1.45 1.73
CA GLY A 83 -4.92 1.93 2.67
C GLY A 83 -3.83 0.88 2.83
N LEU A 84 -2.60 1.19 2.46
CA LEU A 84 -1.46 0.28 2.48
C LEU A 84 -0.37 0.82 3.40
N SER A 85 0.09 -0.03 4.32
CA SER A 85 1.22 0.31 5.20
C SER A 85 1.88 -0.94 5.78
N MET A 86 3.22 -0.95 5.77
CA MET A 86 4.06 -2.01 6.34
C MET A 86 4.64 -1.63 7.71
N THR A 87 4.02 -0.67 8.40
CA THR A 87 4.33 -0.33 9.79
C THR A 87 3.15 -0.64 10.70
N PRO A 88 3.37 -1.22 11.90
CA PRO A 88 2.29 -1.46 12.85
C PRO A 88 1.75 -0.18 13.50
N PHE A 89 2.40 0.97 13.28
CA PHE A 89 2.04 2.25 13.89
C PHE A 89 1.13 3.12 13.02
N ASP A 90 0.79 2.62 11.83
CA ASP A 90 -0.04 3.32 10.85
C ASP A 90 -1.40 3.74 11.42
N LYS A 91 -2.01 4.75 10.81
CA LYS A 91 -3.25 5.36 11.31
C LYS A 91 -4.49 4.99 10.51
N PHE A 92 -4.38 4.14 9.50
CA PHE A 92 -5.50 3.80 8.64
C PHE A 92 -6.69 3.19 9.41
N PRO A 93 -7.93 3.35 8.96
CA PRO A 93 -9.05 2.61 9.52
C PRO A 93 -8.89 1.11 9.22
N MET A 94 -9.36 0.25 10.12
CA MET A 94 -9.36 -1.22 9.93
C MET A 94 -10.54 -1.73 9.09
N GLY A 95 -11.46 -0.84 8.67
CA GLY A 95 -12.72 -1.16 8.00
C GLY A 95 -13.79 -1.74 8.94
N GLY A 96 -14.94 -2.15 8.41
CA GLY A 96 -16.06 -2.74 9.16
C GLY A 96 -15.85 -4.21 9.57
N ALA A 97 -16.27 -4.60 10.79
CA ALA A 97 -16.02 -5.93 11.40
C ALA A 97 -16.67 -7.11 10.68
N ALA A 98 -17.62 -6.86 9.80
CA ALA A 98 -18.54 -7.88 9.31
C ALA A 98 -18.08 -8.61 8.04
N ARG A 99 -17.05 -8.17 7.30
CA ARG A 99 -16.85 -8.65 5.93
C ARG A 99 -15.38 -8.81 5.55
N GLN A 100 -14.80 -9.91 6.05
CA GLN A 100 -13.72 -10.60 5.35
C GLN A 100 -14.16 -10.82 3.89
N LEU A 101 -13.24 -10.73 2.90
CA LEU A 101 -13.52 -10.92 1.46
C LEU A 101 -14.61 -12.00 1.26
N ASP A 102 -15.83 -11.58 0.97
CA ASP A 102 -16.91 -12.51 0.64
C ASP A 102 -16.84 -12.74 -0.86
N LEU A 103 -16.05 -13.73 -1.26
CA LEU A 103 -15.83 -14.11 -2.66
C LEU A 103 -17.12 -14.55 -3.36
N PHE A 104 -18.13 -14.95 -2.59
CA PHE A 104 -19.44 -15.39 -3.05
C PHE A 104 -20.46 -14.24 -3.13
N ARG A 105 -20.09 -13.03 -2.64
CA ARG A 105 -20.87 -11.79 -2.75
C ARG A 105 -19.98 -10.61 -3.13
N PRO A 106 -19.42 -10.59 -4.36
CA PRO A 106 -18.57 -9.50 -4.85
C PRO A 106 -19.27 -8.13 -4.85
N ASP A 107 -20.60 -8.08 -4.84
CA ASP A 107 -21.39 -6.83 -4.79
C ASP A 107 -21.57 -6.25 -3.38
N SER A 108 -21.19 -7.00 -2.33
CA SER A 108 -21.31 -6.56 -0.92
C SER A 108 -20.11 -5.74 -0.43
N VAL A 109 -19.16 -5.50 -1.33
CA VAL A 109 -17.81 -5.00 -1.05
C VAL A 109 -17.84 -3.57 -0.50
N ASP A 110 -17.20 -3.38 0.65
CA ASP A 110 -16.92 -2.06 1.19
C ASP A 110 -15.97 -1.32 0.24
N VAL A 111 -16.24 -0.02 0.06
CA VAL A 111 -15.38 0.86 -0.74
C VAL A 111 -13.93 0.82 -0.25
N TYR A 112 -13.72 0.62 1.05
CA TYR A 112 -12.41 0.68 1.69
C TYR A 112 -11.80 -0.70 1.99
N SER A 113 -10.50 -0.86 1.74
CA SER A 113 -9.71 -2.05 2.07
C SER A 113 -8.40 -1.67 2.76
N TYR A 114 -8.18 -2.22 3.95
CA TYR A 114 -6.91 -2.07 4.68
C TYR A 114 -5.96 -3.22 4.37
N LEU A 115 -4.79 -2.88 3.83
CA LEU A 115 -3.67 -3.74 3.49
C LEU A 115 -2.46 -3.38 4.36
N GLY A 116 -2.62 -3.51 5.68
CA GLY A 116 -1.50 -3.34 6.61
C GLY A 116 -1.42 -4.38 7.72
N MET A 117 -0.37 -4.25 8.53
CA MET A 117 0.08 -5.28 9.48
C MET A 117 -0.84 -5.49 10.68
N ARG A 118 -1.72 -4.52 10.98
CA ARG A 118 -2.57 -4.58 12.17
C ARG A 118 -3.71 -5.57 12.00
N GLU A 119 -4.10 -6.24 13.09
CA GLU A 119 -5.33 -7.01 13.22
C GLU A 119 -6.29 -6.41 14.25
N ARG A 120 -7.56 -6.86 14.25
CA ARG A 120 -8.68 -6.31 15.08
C ARG A 120 -8.53 -6.49 16.60
N MET A 121 -7.43 -7.04 17.09
CA MET A 121 -7.12 -7.19 18.52
C MET A 121 -5.72 -6.68 18.87
N GLY A 122 -5.11 -5.86 18.00
CA GLY A 122 -3.75 -5.38 18.17
C GLY A 122 -2.67 -6.44 17.93
N GLN A 123 -3.06 -7.62 17.44
CA GLN A 123 -2.12 -8.65 17.00
C GLN A 123 -1.50 -8.24 15.66
N ILE A 124 -0.25 -8.66 15.46
CA ILE A 124 0.52 -8.48 14.23
C ILE A 124 0.89 -9.89 13.75
N SER A 125 0.55 -10.22 12.51
CA SER A 125 0.80 -11.55 11.95
C SER A 125 1.19 -11.47 10.47
N THR A 126 2.44 -11.81 10.17
CA THR A 126 2.93 -11.99 8.80
C THR A 126 2.13 -13.07 8.07
N GLY A 127 1.82 -14.18 8.75
CA GLY A 127 1.02 -15.26 8.17
C GLY A 127 -0.37 -14.78 7.75
N ALA A 128 -1.00 -13.86 8.48
CA ALA A 128 -2.29 -13.28 8.10
C ALA A 128 -2.18 -12.28 6.94
N LEU A 129 -1.08 -11.54 6.83
CA LEU A 129 -0.81 -10.70 5.66
C LEU A 129 -0.65 -11.55 4.40
N LEU A 130 0.21 -12.55 4.46
CA LEU A 130 0.44 -13.49 3.36
C LEU A 130 -0.83 -14.22 2.95
N SER A 131 -1.59 -14.69 3.94
CA SER A 131 -2.89 -15.30 3.71
C SER A 131 -3.85 -14.38 2.94
N ARG A 132 -3.97 -13.10 3.35
CA ARG A 132 -4.82 -12.10 2.68
C ARG A 132 -4.33 -11.76 1.28
N ALA A 133 -3.01 -11.70 1.09
CA ALA A 133 -2.39 -11.52 -0.22
C ALA A 133 -2.77 -12.67 -1.16
N ILE A 134 -2.55 -13.91 -0.75
CA ILE A 134 -2.90 -15.11 -1.54
C ILE A 134 -4.40 -15.15 -1.82
N GLU A 135 -5.25 -14.91 -0.83
CA GLU A 135 -6.71 -14.80 -1.01
C GLU A 135 -7.07 -13.82 -2.12
N GLY A 136 -6.48 -12.63 -2.12
CA GLY A 136 -6.73 -11.62 -3.13
C GLY A 136 -6.25 -12.04 -4.52
N LEU A 137 -5.05 -12.62 -4.62
CA LEU A 137 -4.52 -13.12 -5.90
C LEU A 137 -5.43 -14.21 -6.48
N VAL A 138 -5.83 -15.15 -5.63
CA VAL A 138 -6.71 -16.27 -5.92
C VAL A 138 -8.08 -15.80 -6.41
N ALA A 139 -8.71 -14.86 -5.70
CA ALA A 139 -10.00 -14.27 -6.04
C ALA A 139 -10.07 -13.69 -7.46
N ARG A 140 -8.90 -13.34 -8.01
CA ARG A 140 -8.75 -12.69 -9.31
C ARG A 140 -8.04 -13.56 -10.33
N VAL A 141 -7.98 -14.88 -10.13
CA VAL A 141 -7.31 -15.80 -11.07
C VAL A 141 -7.86 -15.70 -12.48
N ALA A 142 -9.17 -15.43 -12.62
CA ALA A 142 -9.82 -15.28 -13.92
C ALA A 142 -9.48 -13.96 -14.63
N ARG A 143 -8.79 -13.02 -13.97
CA ARG A 143 -8.32 -11.78 -14.58
C ARG A 143 -6.88 -11.96 -15.05
N ASP A 144 -6.57 -11.42 -16.23
CA ASP A 144 -5.27 -11.48 -16.91
C ASP A 144 -4.18 -10.60 -16.23
N ASP A 145 -4.28 -10.44 -14.91
CA ASP A 145 -3.62 -9.40 -14.15
C ASP A 145 -2.38 -9.90 -13.39
N ARG A 146 -2.16 -11.22 -13.35
CA ARG A 146 -1.10 -11.85 -12.53
C ARG A 146 0.29 -11.80 -13.17
N GLY A 147 0.38 -11.78 -14.50
CA GLY A 147 1.67 -11.64 -15.22
C GLY A 147 2.44 -10.39 -14.83
N ARG A 148 1.77 -9.42 -14.20
CA ARG A 148 2.35 -8.18 -13.70
C ARG A 148 3.21 -8.38 -12.45
N LEU A 149 2.98 -9.43 -11.66
CA LEU A 149 3.84 -9.78 -10.52
C LEU A 149 5.13 -10.48 -10.93
N THR A 150 5.25 -10.91 -12.19
CA THR A 150 6.47 -11.55 -12.70
C THR A 150 7.68 -10.62 -12.55
N GLY A 151 7.57 -9.36 -12.96
CA GLY A 151 8.65 -8.38 -12.81
C GLY A 151 9.05 -8.14 -11.36
N VAL A 152 8.08 -8.15 -10.44
CA VAL A 152 8.33 -8.02 -8.99
C VAL A 152 9.14 -9.20 -8.46
N PHE A 153 8.71 -10.43 -8.75
CA PHE A 153 9.41 -11.64 -8.28
C PHE A 153 10.80 -11.76 -8.91
N GLU A 154 10.94 -11.43 -10.19
CA GLU A 154 12.24 -11.41 -10.87
C GLU A 154 13.20 -10.37 -10.28
N MET A 155 12.70 -9.19 -9.90
CA MET A 155 13.49 -8.16 -9.21
C MET A 155 13.97 -8.65 -7.84
N LEU A 156 13.12 -9.36 -7.10
CA LEU A 156 13.48 -9.96 -5.81
C LEU A 156 14.42 -11.18 -5.94
N GLY A 157 14.75 -11.61 -7.16
CA GLY A 157 15.61 -12.77 -7.39
C GLY A 157 14.90 -14.12 -7.25
N PHE A 158 13.56 -14.12 -7.32
CA PHE A 158 12.72 -15.31 -7.33
C PHE A 158 12.23 -15.67 -8.73
N LYS A 159 11.89 -16.94 -8.94
CA LYS A 159 11.07 -17.37 -10.07
C LYS A 159 9.63 -16.89 -9.84
N PRO A 160 8.86 -16.56 -10.90
CA PRO A 160 7.49 -16.07 -10.80
C PRO A 160 6.48 -17.20 -10.51
N SER A 161 6.75 -17.98 -9.47
CA SER A 161 5.96 -19.13 -9.05
C SER A 161 5.98 -19.22 -7.52
N ILE A 162 4.81 -19.45 -6.92
CA ILE A 162 4.66 -19.60 -5.47
C ILE A 162 4.02 -20.96 -5.20
N GLU A 163 4.63 -21.78 -4.36
CA GLU A 163 4.01 -23.01 -3.88
C GLU A 163 3.32 -22.73 -2.53
N VAL A 164 2.00 -22.92 -2.50
CA VAL A 164 1.18 -22.61 -1.33
C VAL A 164 0.93 -23.88 -0.54
N ILE A 165 1.38 -23.87 0.72
CA ILE A 165 1.32 -25.06 1.59
C ILE A 165 0.32 -24.81 2.71
N TYR A 166 -0.73 -25.61 2.76
CA TYR A 166 -1.72 -25.64 3.83
C TYR A 166 -1.54 -26.87 4.72
N ARG A 167 -1.60 -26.69 6.04
CA ARG A 167 -1.65 -27.78 7.01
C ARG A 167 -3.08 -28.09 7.41
N PHE A 168 -3.43 -29.37 7.45
CA PHE A 168 -4.68 -29.87 8.01
C PHE A 168 -4.67 -29.69 9.54
N GLN A 169 -5.65 -28.97 10.08
CA GLN A 169 -5.84 -28.85 11.53
C GLN A 169 -6.46 -30.13 12.09
N GLU A 170 -7.49 -30.65 11.41
CA GLU A 170 -8.25 -31.82 11.83
C GLU A 170 -8.39 -32.82 10.67
N ARG A 171 -7.31 -33.53 10.30
CA ARG A 171 -7.32 -34.46 9.15
C ARG A 171 -8.40 -35.54 9.26
N GLN A 172 -8.63 -36.07 10.46
CA GLN A 172 -9.67 -37.10 10.68
C GLN A 172 -11.06 -36.54 10.40
N LEU A 173 -11.30 -35.27 10.75
CA LEU A 173 -12.56 -34.57 10.45
C LEU A 173 -12.74 -34.34 8.95
N LEU A 174 -11.68 -33.92 8.25
CA LEU A 174 -11.68 -33.79 6.79
C LEU A 174 -11.98 -35.13 6.11
N MET A 175 -11.38 -36.23 6.60
CA MET A 175 -11.65 -37.57 6.07
C MET A 175 -13.10 -38.00 6.31
N ALA A 176 -13.65 -37.70 7.49
CA ALA A 176 -15.05 -37.98 7.79
C ALA A 176 -15.99 -37.17 6.89
N LEU A 177 -15.72 -35.87 6.69
CA LEU A 177 -16.46 -35.03 5.75
C LEU A 177 -16.41 -35.62 4.33
N ALA A 178 -15.21 -35.87 3.79
CA ALA A 178 -15.04 -36.45 2.46
C ALA A 178 -15.71 -37.83 2.31
N GLY A 179 -15.73 -38.63 3.37
CA GLY A 179 -16.40 -39.93 3.44
C GLY A 179 -17.92 -39.87 3.61
N GLY A 180 -18.52 -38.68 3.66
CA GLY A 180 -19.96 -38.51 3.78
C GLY A 180 -20.52 -38.72 5.20
N ALA A 181 -19.69 -38.59 6.23
CA ALA A 181 -20.13 -38.72 7.62
C ALA A 181 -21.29 -37.77 7.95
N LYS A 182 -22.16 -38.22 8.87
CA LYS A 182 -23.28 -37.40 9.35
C LYS A 182 -22.76 -36.28 10.25
N ALA A 183 -23.50 -35.18 10.35
CA ALA A 183 -23.14 -34.04 11.19
C ALA A 183 -22.89 -34.46 12.67
N GLU A 184 -23.68 -35.40 13.18
CA GLU A 184 -23.52 -35.95 14.54
C GLU A 184 -22.16 -36.66 14.72
N GLU A 185 -21.74 -37.46 13.75
CA GLU A 185 -20.45 -38.17 13.76
C GLU A 185 -19.29 -37.16 13.69
N ILE A 186 -19.39 -36.15 12.82
CA ILE A 186 -18.42 -35.05 12.68
C ILE A 186 -18.24 -34.31 14.01
N LEU A 187 -19.34 -34.02 14.72
CA LEU A 187 -19.30 -33.35 16.02
C LEU A 187 -18.61 -34.21 17.10
N THR A 188 -18.74 -35.54 17.06
CA THR A 188 -18.04 -36.44 18.00
C THR A 188 -16.53 -36.52 17.78
N LEU A 189 -16.08 -36.34 16.52
CA LEU A 189 -14.67 -36.45 16.13
C LEU A 189 -13.82 -35.22 16.49
N THR A 190 -14.43 -34.04 16.66
CA THR A 190 -13.71 -32.83 17.07
C THR A 190 -13.10 -33.01 18.46
N ARG A 191 -11.82 -33.37 18.59
CA ARG A 191 -11.15 -33.53 19.90
C ARG A 191 -10.45 -32.22 20.30
N SER A 192 -10.93 -31.58 21.37
CA SER A 192 -10.26 -30.50 22.14
C SER A 192 -10.34 -29.04 21.64
N ASN A 193 -9.91 -28.14 22.52
CA ASN A 193 -10.06 -26.67 22.58
C ASN A 193 -9.46 -25.84 21.40
N SER A 194 -9.07 -26.46 20.28
CA SER A 194 -8.38 -25.80 19.14
C SER A 194 -9.33 -25.05 18.20
N LEU A 195 -10.53 -25.61 18.00
CA LEU A 195 -11.66 -25.00 17.31
C LEU A 195 -12.80 -24.94 18.32
N PRO A 196 -13.45 -23.78 18.57
CA PRO A 196 -14.63 -23.77 19.43
C PRO A 196 -15.66 -24.70 18.81
N ARG A 197 -15.92 -25.86 19.44
CA ARG A 197 -16.94 -26.81 18.99
C ARG A 197 -18.27 -26.10 18.74
N ASP A 198 -18.55 -25.07 19.52
CA ASP A 198 -19.73 -24.22 19.38
C ASP A 198 -19.77 -23.39 18.10
N ARG A 199 -18.61 -22.95 17.56
CA ARG A 199 -18.53 -22.24 16.26
C ARG A 199 -18.72 -23.21 15.10
N LEU A 200 -18.04 -24.34 15.11
CA LEU A 200 -18.22 -25.33 14.06
C LEU A 200 -19.66 -25.86 14.08
N ARG A 201 -20.21 -26.13 15.27
CA ARG A 201 -21.59 -26.55 15.44
C ARG A 201 -22.56 -25.48 14.98
N SER A 202 -22.41 -24.21 15.36
CA SER A 202 -23.29 -23.13 14.90
C SER A 202 -23.25 -22.92 13.39
N GLN A 203 -22.06 -23.02 12.77
CA GLN A 203 -21.89 -22.94 11.32
C GLN A 203 -22.52 -24.15 10.60
N LEU A 204 -22.29 -25.38 11.06
CA LEU A 204 -22.87 -26.59 10.46
C LEU A 204 -24.40 -26.68 10.66
N SER A 205 -24.93 -26.14 11.76
CA SER A 205 -26.37 -26.23 12.09
C SER A 205 -27.20 -25.18 11.32
N SER A 206 -26.57 -24.13 10.81
CA SER A 206 -27.24 -23.05 10.08
C SER A 206 -27.23 -23.24 8.55
N MET A 207 -26.60 -24.31 8.04
CA MET A 207 -26.34 -24.45 6.60
C MET A 207 -26.51 -25.90 6.13
N SER A 208 -27.72 -26.27 5.68
CA SER A 208 -27.93 -27.54 4.97
C SER A 208 -27.39 -27.51 3.53
N GLU A 209 -27.30 -26.33 2.92
CA GLU A 209 -26.82 -26.14 1.53
C GLU A 209 -25.28 -26.23 1.42
N ASP A 210 -24.52 -25.74 2.41
CA ASP A 210 -23.04 -25.73 2.38
C ASP A 210 -22.39 -27.08 2.68
N MET A 211 -23.14 -28.06 3.21
CA MET A 211 -22.53 -29.33 3.63
C MET A 211 -21.98 -30.12 2.46
N ASP A 212 -22.66 -30.15 1.32
CA ASP A 212 -22.19 -30.88 0.15
C ASP A 212 -20.99 -30.19 -0.51
N GLU A 213 -20.96 -28.85 -0.52
CA GLU A 213 -19.79 -28.08 -0.93
C GLU A 213 -18.60 -28.33 0.00
N LEU A 214 -18.82 -28.37 1.32
CA LEU A 214 -17.78 -28.64 2.31
C LEU A 214 -17.20 -30.06 2.15
N ARG A 215 -18.05 -31.04 1.85
CA ARG A 215 -17.63 -32.42 1.54
C ARG A 215 -16.83 -32.47 0.24
N ALA A 216 -17.31 -31.82 -0.81
CA ALA A 216 -16.62 -31.74 -2.09
C ALA A 216 -15.24 -31.09 -1.93
N ALA A 217 -15.15 -29.98 -1.18
CA ALA A 217 -13.91 -29.30 -0.87
C ALA A 217 -12.93 -30.19 -0.07
N ALA A 218 -13.43 -30.90 0.94
CA ALA A 218 -12.62 -31.84 1.73
C ALA A 218 -12.07 -32.98 0.86
N SER A 219 -12.90 -33.57 0.01
CA SER A 219 -12.48 -34.61 -0.95
C SER A 219 -11.44 -34.09 -1.94
N HIS A 220 -11.64 -32.88 -2.47
CA HIS A 220 -10.74 -32.25 -3.43
C HIS A 220 -9.34 -32.05 -2.84
N VAL A 221 -9.27 -31.46 -1.64
CA VAL A 221 -8.00 -31.15 -0.96
C VAL A 221 -7.31 -32.40 -0.44
N LEU A 222 -8.05 -33.41 0.02
CA LEU A 222 -7.47 -34.70 0.44
C LEU A 222 -6.93 -35.52 -0.74
N GLY A 223 -7.58 -35.47 -1.90
CA GLY A 223 -7.15 -36.18 -3.11
C GLY A 223 -5.84 -35.67 -3.71
N ARG A 224 -5.49 -34.41 -3.43
CA ARG A 224 -4.26 -33.75 -3.90
C ARG A 224 -3.20 -33.56 -2.79
N GLY A 225 -3.55 -33.80 -1.52
CA GLY A 225 -2.67 -33.58 -0.37
C GLY A 225 -1.77 -34.77 -0.03
N SER A 226 -0.67 -34.51 0.69
CA SER A 226 0.24 -35.53 1.21
C SER A 226 0.25 -35.52 2.75
N ARG A 227 0.14 -36.69 3.40
CA ARG A 227 0.08 -36.86 4.87
C ARG A 227 -0.75 -35.82 5.64
N ASN A 228 -0.21 -34.66 6.01
CA ASN A 228 -0.90 -33.62 6.79
C ASN A 228 -0.96 -32.27 6.08
N HIS A 229 -0.55 -32.21 4.82
CA HIS A 229 -0.45 -30.98 4.06
C HIS A 229 -1.18 -31.10 2.72
N PHE A 230 -1.61 -29.95 2.23
CA PHE A 230 -2.11 -29.73 0.90
C PHE A 230 -1.27 -28.65 0.24
N HIS A 231 -0.91 -28.89 -1.01
CA HIS A 231 0.07 -28.13 -1.77
C HIS A 231 -0.58 -27.73 -3.09
N PHE A 232 -0.40 -26.49 -3.51
CA PHE A 232 -0.74 -26.07 -4.86
C PHE A 232 0.17 -24.93 -5.32
N GLY A 233 0.56 -24.98 -6.59
CA GLY A 233 1.33 -23.93 -7.23
C GLY A 233 0.46 -22.77 -7.72
N LEU A 234 1.00 -21.57 -7.62
CA LEU A 234 0.55 -20.36 -8.28
C LEU A 234 1.62 -19.96 -9.31
N ASP A 235 1.36 -20.21 -10.58
CA ASP A 235 2.13 -19.61 -11.66
C ASP A 235 1.66 -18.15 -11.84
N LEU A 236 2.57 -17.21 -11.66
CA LEU A 236 2.29 -15.78 -11.81
C LEU A 236 2.39 -15.35 -13.28
N THR A 237 3.08 -16.11 -14.12
CA THR A 237 3.26 -15.82 -15.54
C THR A 237 2.09 -16.32 -16.37
N TYR A 238 1.67 -17.58 -16.13
CA TYR A 238 0.58 -18.23 -16.84
C TYR A 238 -0.44 -18.79 -15.86
N PRO A 239 -1.42 -17.99 -15.42
CA PRO A 239 -2.43 -18.44 -14.47
C PRO A 239 -3.22 -19.60 -15.04
N ASP A 240 -3.32 -20.70 -14.29
CA ASP A 240 -4.17 -21.84 -14.64
C ASP A 240 -5.61 -21.58 -14.17
N PRO A 241 -6.58 -21.36 -15.09
CA PRO A 241 -7.99 -21.18 -14.72
C PRO A 241 -8.58 -22.43 -14.05
N GLY A 242 -8.02 -23.61 -14.30
CA GLY A 242 -8.43 -24.87 -13.66
C GLY A 242 -8.15 -24.92 -12.16
N MET A 243 -7.42 -23.93 -11.62
CA MET A 243 -7.18 -23.82 -10.18
C MET A 243 -8.30 -23.10 -9.41
N VAL A 244 -9.30 -22.53 -10.09
CA VAL A 244 -10.45 -21.86 -9.44
C VAL A 244 -11.13 -22.79 -8.42
N ASP A 245 -11.48 -24.01 -8.82
CA ASP A 245 -12.16 -24.97 -7.95
C ASP A 245 -11.32 -25.34 -6.71
N VAL A 246 -10.00 -25.46 -6.91
CA VAL A 246 -9.04 -25.73 -5.83
C VAL A 246 -9.08 -24.62 -4.80
N TYR A 247 -9.10 -23.39 -5.30
CA TYR A 247 -9.09 -22.21 -4.47
C TYR A 247 -10.38 -22.04 -3.69
N GLU A 248 -11.53 -22.22 -4.34
CA GLU A 248 -12.84 -22.17 -3.68
C GLU A 248 -12.91 -23.20 -2.55
N ALA A 249 -12.45 -24.43 -2.81
CA ALA A 249 -12.31 -25.47 -1.79
C ALA A 249 -11.41 -25.04 -0.62
N VAL A 250 -10.22 -24.50 -0.90
CA VAL A 250 -9.30 -24.00 0.14
C VAL A 250 -9.95 -22.90 0.97
N GLN A 251 -10.60 -21.92 0.35
CA GLN A 251 -11.23 -20.81 1.05
C GLN A 251 -12.36 -21.28 1.96
N LEU A 252 -13.19 -22.21 1.47
CA LEU A 252 -14.25 -22.81 2.26
C LEU A 252 -13.66 -23.51 3.50
N LEU A 253 -12.72 -24.43 3.31
CA LEU A 253 -12.11 -25.18 4.42
C LEU A 253 -11.40 -24.27 5.43
N ARG A 254 -10.79 -23.16 4.99
CA ARG A 254 -10.19 -22.16 5.87
C ARG A 254 -11.20 -21.39 6.70
N ARG A 255 -12.35 -21.05 6.12
CA ARG A 255 -13.46 -20.38 6.82
C ARG A 255 -13.99 -21.21 7.98
N PHE A 256 -14.02 -22.53 7.80
CA PHE A 256 -14.35 -23.50 8.85
C PHE A 256 -13.17 -23.87 9.75
N GLY A 257 -11.98 -23.30 9.53
CA GLY A 257 -10.77 -23.53 10.33
C GLY A 257 -10.18 -24.94 10.20
N LEU A 258 -10.57 -25.70 9.17
CA LEU A 258 -10.13 -27.08 8.95
C LEU A 258 -8.70 -27.16 8.40
N ILE A 259 -8.26 -26.10 7.72
CA ILE A 259 -6.90 -25.96 7.20
C ILE A 259 -6.33 -24.58 7.55
N ARG A 260 -5.01 -24.48 7.66
CA ARG A 260 -4.28 -23.22 7.93
C ARG A 260 -3.07 -23.10 7.01
N LEU A 261 -2.77 -21.89 6.55
CA LEU A 261 -1.53 -21.62 5.81
C LEU A 261 -0.34 -22.04 6.67
N HIS A 262 0.53 -22.89 6.11
CA HIS A 262 1.72 -23.39 6.77
C HIS A 262 2.98 -22.65 6.30
N ALA A 263 3.14 -22.53 4.99
CA ALA A 263 4.30 -21.91 4.34
C ALA A 263 3.93 -21.41 2.94
N LEU A 264 4.74 -20.49 2.42
CA LEU A 264 4.68 -20.04 1.03
C LEU A 264 6.06 -20.19 0.41
N ASP A 265 6.29 -21.30 -0.26
CA ASP A 265 7.60 -21.61 -0.79
C ASP A 265 7.80 -20.88 -2.13
N VAL A 266 8.93 -20.17 -2.25
CA VAL A 266 9.38 -19.51 -3.48
C VAL A 266 10.74 -20.07 -3.89
N VAL A 267 10.98 -20.12 -5.20
CA VAL A 267 12.23 -20.64 -5.77
C VAL A 267 13.14 -19.47 -6.13
N ARG A 268 14.34 -19.39 -5.55
CA ARG A 268 15.38 -18.44 -5.95
C ARG A 268 15.92 -18.77 -7.35
N LYS A 269 16.54 -17.79 -8.00
CA LYS A 269 17.16 -17.96 -9.34
C LYS A 269 18.27 -19.03 -9.36
N ASP A 270 18.94 -19.26 -8.24
CA ASP A 270 19.93 -20.34 -8.06
C ASP A 270 19.30 -21.73 -7.85
N GLY A 271 17.97 -21.82 -7.77
CA GLY A 271 17.22 -23.06 -7.58
C GLY A 271 16.91 -23.40 -6.12
N THR A 272 17.39 -22.62 -5.15
CA THR A 272 17.07 -22.85 -3.73
C THR A 272 15.59 -22.53 -3.45
N VAL A 273 14.92 -23.40 -2.69
CA VAL A 273 13.55 -23.17 -2.21
C VAL A 273 13.62 -22.61 -0.80
N ILE A 274 12.87 -21.53 -0.54
CA ILE A 274 12.73 -20.92 0.79
C ILE A 274 11.25 -20.65 1.08
N ASP A 275 10.85 -20.70 2.36
CA ASP A 275 9.58 -20.08 2.76
C ASP A 275 9.73 -18.56 2.64
N LEU A 276 8.77 -17.90 2.01
CA LEU A 276 8.74 -16.45 1.85
C LEU A 276 8.75 -15.74 3.22
N ASN A 277 8.24 -16.36 4.29
CA ASN A 277 8.39 -15.84 5.66
C ASN A 277 9.84 -15.76 6.14
N GLU A 278 10.74 -16.57 5.59
CA GLU A 278 12.17 -16.59 5.92
C GLU A 278 13.02 -15.72 4.97
N ALA A 279 12.39 -15.09 3.97
CA ALA A 279 13.04 -14.09 3.14
C ALA A 279 13.46 -12.86 3.97
N SER A 280 14.34 -12.02 3.42
CA SER A 280 14.69 -10.75 4.06
C SER A 280 13.45 -9.89 4.27
N SER A 281 13.45 -9.04 5.30
CA SER A 281 12.30 -8.19 5.64
C SER A 281 11.86 -7.30 4.47
N GLY A 282 12.78 -6.83 3.65
CA GLY A 282 12.49 -6.07 2.45
C GLY A 282 11.91 -6.92 1.31
N GLU A 283 12.45 -8.12 1.04
CA GLU A 283 11.86 -9.07 0.06
C GLU A 283 10.41 -9.40 0.44
N LEU A 284 10.18 -9.76 1.71
CA LEU A 284 8.87 -10.06 2.25
C LEU A 284 7.91 -8.86 2.18
N SER A 285 8.39 -7.66 2.54
CA SER A 285 7.61 -6.42 2.47
C SER A 285 7.13 -6.10 1.05
N ILE A 286 8.03 -6.20 0.06
CA ILE A 286 7.70 -6.00 -1.35
C ILE A 286 6.73 -7.08 -1.82
N ALA A 287 7.03 -8.36 -1.57
CA ALA A 287 6.17 -9.45 -2.00
C ALA A 287 4.74 -9.29 -1.44
N ILE A 288 4.58 -9.04 -0.13
CA ILE A 288 3.26 -8.82 0.48
C ILE A 288 2.58 -7.60 -0.13
N THR A 289 3.28 -6.47 -0.26
CA THR A 289 2.72 -5.21 -0.78
C THR A 289 2.12 -5.43 -2.17
N PHE A 290 2.92 -5.94 -3.09
CA PHE A 290 2.54 -6.08 -4.49
C PHE A 290 1.51 -7.20 -4.68
N MET A 291 1.65 -8.35 -3.99
CA MET A 291 0.62 -9.39 -4.03
C MET A 291 -0.72 -8.90 -3.48
N SER A 292 -0.71 -8.14 -2.38
CA SER A 292 -1.93 -7.60 -1.77
C SER A 292 -2.62 -6.58 -2.66
N LEU A 293 -1.85 -5.69 -3.31
CA LEU A 293 -2.36 -4.73 -4.28
C LEU A 293 -2.95 -5.44 -5.49
N ALA A 294 -2.23 -6.40 -6.10
CA ALA A 294 -2.74 -7.18 -7.23
C ALA A 294 -4.05 -7.90 -6.90
N GLY A 295 -4.22 -8.34 -5.65
CA GLY A 295 -5.45 -8.98 -5.19
C GLY A 295 -6.64 -8.06 -4.93
N ARG A 296 -6.45 -6.73 -4.90
CA ARG A 296 -7.52 -5.76 -4.52
C ARG A 296 -7.71 -4.62 -5.51
N LEU A 297 -6.70 -4.28 -6.29
CA LEU A 297 -6.73 -3.17 -7.22
C LEU A 297 -7.73 -3.43 -8.36
N GLU A 298 -8.47 -2.39 -8.71
CA GLU A 298 -9.43 -2.36 -9.82
C GLU A 298 -9.33 -1.02 -10.51
N ASP A 299 -9.90 -0.88 -11.71
CA ASP A 299 -10.11 0.44 -12.30
C ASP A 299 -10.87 1.36 -11.33
N ASP A 300 -10.61 2.67 -11.44
CA ASP A 300 -11.19 3.72 -10.58
C ASP A 300 -10.84 3.55 -9.09
N SER A 301 -9.64 3.02 -8.78
CA SER A 301 -9.15 2.88 -7.39
C SER A 301 -8.32 4.08 -6.90
N LEU A 302 -8.53 4.45 -5.64
CA LEU A 302 -7.63 5.32 -4.88
C LEU A 302 -6.73 4.46 -3.98
N VAL A 303 -5.42 4.56 -4.17
CA VAL A 303 -4.41 3.83 -3.38
C VAL A 303 -3.63 4.81 -2.52
N LEU A 304 -3.64 4.58 -1.21
CA LEU A 304 -3.03 5.42 -0.19
C LEU A 304 -1.89 4.61 0.45
N ILE A 305 -0.64 4.98 0.20
CA ILE A 305 0.54 4.25 0.64
C ILE A 305 1.28 5.08 1.69
N ASP A 306 1.54 4.50 2.86
CA ASP A 306 2.21 5.20 3.97
C ASP A 306 3.53 4.49 4.34
N GLU A 307 4.63 5.24 4.23
CA GLU A 307 6.01 4.84 4.58
C GLU A 307 6.43 3.48 3.98
N PRO A 308 6.38 3.30 2.64
CA PRO A 308 6.81 2.05 2.04
C PRO A 308 8.31 1.77 2.23
N GLU A 309 9.13 2.77 2.54
CA GLU A 309 10.58 2.65 2.72
C GLU A 309 11.05 1.89 3.97
N THR A 310 10.21 1.71 5.01
CA THR A 310 10.65 1.32 6.37
C THR A 310 11.55 0.09 6.42
N ASN A 311 11.34 -0.89 5.55
CA ASN A 311 12.08 -2.16 5.52
C ASN A 311 12.86 -2.37 4.22
N LEU A 312 12.94 -1.36 3.34
CA LEU A 312 13.48 -1.54 2.00
C LEU A 312 14.96 -1.20 1.93
N HIS A 313 15.72 -2.03 1.21
CA HIS A 313 17.08 -1.69 0.80
C HIS A 313 17.07 -0.42 -0.07
N PRO A 314 18.09 0.46 0.01
CA PRO A 314 18.17 1.69 -0.79
C PRO A 314 17.92 1.50 -2.29
N GLU A 315 18.45 0.40 -2.86
CA GLU A 315 18.23 0.05 -4.27
C GLU A 315 16.74 -0.14 -4.62
N TRP A 316 15.96 -0.76 -3.73
CA TRP A 316 14.53 -0.95 -3.94
C TRP A 316 13.72 0.32 -3.65
N GLN A 317 14.19 1.17 -2.74
CA GLN A 317 13.59 2.49 -2.54
C GLN A 317 13.70 3.33 -3.81
N ALA A 318 14.87 3.32 -4.46
CA ALA A 318 15.12 4.07 -5.70
C ALA A 318 14.40 3.52 -6.95
N ARG A 319 13.68 2.40 -6.83
CA ARG A 319 12.91 1.78 -7.91
C ARG A 319 11.44 1.53 -7.54
N TYR A 320 11.01 2.02 -6.37
CA TYR A 320 9.72 1.64 -5.82
C TYR A 320 8.54 2.16 -6.66
N LEU A 321 8.61 3.41 -7.11
CA LEU A 321 7.54 4.06 -7.88
C LEU A 321 7.51 3.54 -9.31
N ASP A 322 8.67 3.34 -9.92
CA ASP A 322 8.80 2.70 -11.23
C ASP A 322 8.21 1.29 -11.19
N LEU A 323 8.59 0.46 -10.21
CA LEU A 323 8.04 -0.89 -10.06
C LEU A 323 6.52 -0.87 -9.84
N LEU A 324 6.01 0.08 -9.04
CA LEU A 324 4.58 0.25 -8.79
C LEU A 324 3.83 0.58 -10.09
N LEU A 325 4.38 1.48 -10.93
CA LEU A 325 3.78 1.89 -12.19
C LEU A 325 3.91 0.84 -13.29
N GLU A 326 5.04 0.15 -13.40
CA GLU A 326 5.22 -0.98 -14.31
C GLU A 326 4.23 -2.10 -13.98
N THR A 327 4.03 -2.39 -12.70
CA THR A 327 3.15 -3.48 -12.25
C THR A 327 1.67 -3.11 -12.38
N PHE A 328 1.28 -1.87 -12.11
CA PHE A 328 -0.14 -1.48 -11.98
C PHE A 328 -0.59 -0.39 -12.97
N GLY A 329 0.26 0.03 -13.90
CA GLY A 329 -0.04 1.13 -14.84
C GLY A 329 -1.12 0.82 -15.88
N SER A 330 -1.48 -0.45 -16.07
CA SER A 330 -2.57 -0.85 -16.97
C SER A 330 -3.97 -0.58 -16.42
N TYR A 331 -4.12 -0.39 -15.10
CA TYR A 331 -5.40 -0.08 -14.47
C TYR A 331 -5.81 1.36 -14.77
N ARG A 332 -7.08 1.55 -15.15
CA ARG A 332 -7.59 2.85 -15.60
C ARG A 332 -8.05 3.69 -14.43
N ASN A 333 -7.83 5.01 -14.52
CA ASN A 333 -8.30 6.00 -13.56
C ASN A 333 -7.88 5.73 -12.11
N CYS A 334 -6.77 5.02 -11.90
CA CYS A 334 -6.21 4.81 -10.57
C CYS A 334 -5.39 6.02 -10.12
N HIS A 335 -5.58 6.43 -8.87
CA HIS A 335 -4.78 7.50 -8.26
C HIS A 335 -3.98 6.94 -7.08
N PHE A 336 -2.67 7.01 -7.18
CA PHE A 336 -1.76 6.66 -6.08
C PHE A 336 -1.37 7.93 -5.31
N VAL A 337 -1.61 7.94 -4.00
CA VAL A 337 -1.13 8.96 -3.06
C VAL A 337 -0.15 8.31 -2.11
N LEU A 338 1.10 8.75 -2.15
CA LEU A 338 2.19 8.18 -1.39
C LEU A 338 2.68 9.17 -0.34
N ALA A 339 2.72 8.78 0.94
CA ALA A 339 3.48 9.48 1.96
C ALA A 339 4.83 8.81 2.17
N THR A 340 5.90 9.58 2.07
CA THR A 340 7.26 9.06 2.27
C THR A 340 8.17 10.10 2.93
N HIS A 341 9.18 9.59 3.62
CA HIS A 341 10.33 10.28 4.17
C HIS A 341 11.61 10.00 3.38
N SER A 342 11.54 9.15 2.36
CA SER A 342 12.71 8.71 1.62
C SER A 342 12.99 9.61 0.41
N PRO A 343 14.15 10.29 0.36
CA PRO A 343 14.58 10.96 -0.86
C PRO A 343 14.86 9.99 -2.00
N LEU A 344 15.19 8.72 -1.71
CA LEU A 344 15.40 7.70 -2.75
C LEU A 344 14.10 7.37 -3.47
N ILE A 345 13.00 7.18 -2.71
CA ILE A 345 11.67 6.99 -3.32
C ILE A 345 11.26 8.24 -4.11
N LEU A 346 11.53 9.44 -3.58
CA LEU A 346 11.19 10.68 -4.26
C LEU A 346 11.99 10.89 -5.56
N SER A 347 13.24 10.42 -5.62
CA SER A 347 14.07 10.49 -6.84
C SER A 347 13.49 9.69 -8.01
N ASP A 348 12.67 8.69 -7.69
CA ASP A 348 11.96 7.82 -8.63
C ASP A 348 10.56 8.37 -8.99
N ALA A 349 10.23 9.60 -8.57
CA ALA A 349 8.92 10.17 -8.87
C ALA A 349 8.77 10.46 -10.37
N PRO A 350 7.65 10.05 -11.01
CA PRO A 350 7.37 10.38 -12.40
C PRO A 350 7.32 11.89 -12.62
N PRO A 351 7.76 12.42 -13.77
CA PRO A 351 7.77 13.86 -14.03
C PRO A 351 6.41 14.56 -13.85
N ASN A 352 5.31 13.86 -14.12
CA ASN A 352 3.94 14.37 -13.98
C ASN A 352 3.32 14.13 -12.60
N ALA A 353 4.06 13.60 -11.63
CA ALA A 353 3.58 13.47 -10.25
C ALA A 353 3.39 14.86 -9.63
N THR A 354 2.42 14.99 -8.73
CA THR A 354 2.23 16.22 -7.95
C THR A 354 2.81 16.04 -6.55
N LEU A 355 3.59 17.01 -6.09
CA LEU A 355 4.20 17.00 -4.77
C LEU A 355 3.43 17.92 -3.83
N ALA A 356 3.15 17.44 -2.62
CA ALA A 356 2.49 18.21 -1.57
C ALA A 356 3.37 18.17 -0.32
N SER A 357 4.00 19.30 0.00
CA SER A 357 4.81 19.46 1.22
C SER A 357 3.94 19.97 2.37
N LEU A 358 4.02 19.30 3.53
CA LEU A 358 3.38 19.76 4.76
C LEU A 358 4.18 20.84 5.50
N SER A 359 5.42 21.12 5.06
CA SER A 359 6.35 22.06 5.72
C SER A 359 6.59 23.38 4.99
N GLY A 360 6.16 23.53 3.73
CA GLY A 360 6.36 24.76 2.95
C GLY A 360 6.67 24.52 1.46
N GLU A 361 6.40 25.53 0.63
CA GLU A 361 5.97 25.44 -0.78
C GLU A 361 7.05 25.65 -1.87
N SER A 362 8.12 24.86 -1.93
CA SER A 362 9.06 24.94 -3.07
C SER A 362 8.67 24.03 -4.23
N LEU A 363 8.59 22.72 -3.97
CA LEU A 363 8.43 21.71 -5.02
C LEU A 363 6.96 21.38 -5.27
N ARG A 364 6.57 21.38 -6.54
CA ARG A 364 5.17 21.17 -6.97
C ARG A 364 5.02 19.94 -7.86
N TYR A 365 6.01 19.64 -8.68
CA TYR A 365 5.93 18.59 -9.69
C TYR A 365 7.09 17.60 -9.61
N GLY A 366 6.81 16.37 -10.03
CA GLY A 366 7.79 15.30 -10.11
C GLY A 366 8.98 15.65 -11.01
N SER A 367 8.79 16.49 -12.03
CA SER A 367 9.88 16.97 -12.90
C SER A 367 10.96 17.75 -12.16
N GLU A 368 10.68 18.26 -10.96
CA GLU A 368 11.65 18.99 -10.14
C GLU A 368 12.56 18.04 -9.34
N VAL A 369 12.10 16.81 -9.08
CA VAL A 369 12.75 15.82 -8.21
C VAL A 369 13.24 14.56 -8.94
N SER A 370 12.63 14.22 -10.08
CA SER A 370 12.90 12.99 -10.83
C SER A 370 14.37 12.94 -11.27
N GLY A 371 15.05 11.84 -10.91
CA GLY A 371 16.47 11.61 -11.20
C GLY A 371 17.44 12.55 -10.49
N ARG A 372 16.98 13.37 -9.54
CA ARG A 372 17.87 14.28 -8.80
C ARG A 372 18.73 13.53 -7.78
N PRO A 373 19.96 13.98 -7.51
CA PRO A 373 20.79 13.42 -6.45
C PRO A 373 20.13 13.52 -5.08
N VAL A 374 20.42 12.55 -4.20
CA VAL A 374 19.87 12.51 -2.83
C VAL A 374 20.14 13.80 -2.06
N ASP A 375 21.35 14.36 -2.16
CA ASP A 375 21.71 15.60 -1.46
C ASP A 375 20.89 16.81 -1.90
N TYR A 376 20.51 16.88 -3.17
CA TYR A 376 19.59 17.90 -3.68
C TYR A 376 18.21 17.72 -3.06
N LEU A 377 17.68 16.49 -3.06
CA LEU A 377 16.35 16.19 -2.54
C LEU A 377 16.25 16.41 -1.03
N LEU A 378 17.29 16.05 -0.27
CA LEU A 378 17.34 16.30 1.17
C LEU A 378 17.12 17.79 1.48
N VAL A 379 17.77 18.67 0.73
CA VAL A 379 17.67 20.12 0.92
C VAL A 379 16.34 20.65 0.40
N GLU A 380 16.05 20.44 -0.88
CA GLU A 380 14.93 21.09 -1.57
C GLU A 380 13.56 20.50 -1.20
N ALA A 381 13.50 19.21 -0.86
CA ALA A 381 12.26 18.49 -0.60
C ALA A 381 12.02 18.15 0.89
N PHE A 382 13.09 17.90 1.65
CA PHE A 382 12.97 17.46 3.04
C PHE A 382 13.42 18.51 4.06
N ASP A 383 13.91 19.66 3.61
CA ASP A 383 14.39 20.73 4.50
C ASP A 383 15.49 20.20 5.45
N VAL A 384 16.45 19.45 4.89
CA VAL A 384 17.58 18.83 5.60
C VAL A 384 18.89 19.19 4.90
N ALA A 385 19.73 19.97 5.56
CA ALA A 385 21.06 20.34 5.09
C ALA A 385 22.13 19.88 6.10
N THR A 386 22.90 18.85 5.74
CA THR A 386 24.04 18.38 6.53
C THR A 386 25.30 19.16 6.15
N ARG A 387 26.32 19.15 7.04
CA ARG A 387 27.61 19.82 6.82
C ARG A 387 28.28 19.44 5.50
N ASP A 388 28.22 18.16 5.15
CA ASP A 388 28.90 17.59 3.98
C ASP A 388 27.94 17.38 2.79
N ASN A 389 26.81 18.10 2.77
CA ASN A 389 25.87 18.03 1.65
C ASN A 389 26.53 18.58 0.36
N TYR A 390 26.71 17.71 -0.64
CA TYR A 390 27.43 18.03 -1.86
C TYR A 390 26.73 19.10 -2.69
N TYR A 391 25.39 19.10 -2.72
CA TYR A 391 24.62 20.12 -3.42
C TYR A 391 24.88 21.52 -2.85
N VAL A 392 24.90 21.67 -1.53
CA VAL A 392 25.26 22.95 -0.87
C VAL A 392 26.69 23.37 -1.22
N GLN A 393 27.65 22.44 -1.16
CA GLN A 393 29.05 22.71 -1.49
C GLN A 393 29.21 23.15 -2.94
N GLU A 394 28.53 22.50 -3.88
CA GLU A 394 28.55 22.85 -5.30
C GLU A 394 28.02 24.27 -5.52
N GLN A 395 26.89 24.63 -4.90
CA GLN A 395 26.35 26.00 -4.98
C GLN A 395 27.30 27.05 -4.38
N LEU A 396 27.96 26.74 -3.25
CA LEU A 396 28.95 27.63 -2.65
C LEU A 396 30.16 27.85 -3.56
N VAL A 397 30.73 26.78 -4.10
CA VAL A 397 31.88 26.85 -5.02
C VAL A 397 31.51 27.63 -6.26
N LYS A 398 30.30 27.41 -6.80
CA LYS A 398 29.78 28.15 -7.95
C LYS A 398 29.66 29.65 -7.65
N ALA A 399 29.06 30.03 -6.52
CA ALA A 399 28.95 31.43 -6.11
C ALA A 399 30.34 32.07 -5.91
N LEU A 400 31.28 31.37 -5.28
CA LEU A 400 32.64 31.88 -5.05
C LEU A 400 33.40 32.12 -6.35
N ARG A 401 33.28 31.22 -7.32
CA ARG A 401 33.90 31.40 -8.65
C ARG A 401 33.34 32.62 -9.37
N LEU A 402 32.01 32.71 -9.47
CA LEU A 402 31.33 33.85 -10.11
C LEU A 402 31.70 35.18 -9.42
N ALA A 403 31.81 35.19 -8.09
CA ALA A 403 32.26 36.37 -7.36
C ALA A 403 33.74 36.72 -7.66
N ALA A 404 34.62 35.72 -7.71
CA ALA A 404 36.04 35.90 -8.01
C ALA A 404 36.27 36.41 -9.44
N ASP A 405 35.44 35.98 -10.39
CA ASP A 405 35.50 36.37 -11.80
C ASP A 405 34.86 37.75 -12.07
N GLY A 406 34.32 38.40 -11.02
CA GLY A 406 33.67 39.72 -11.14
C GLY A 406 32.25 39.68 -11.70
N GLU A 407 31.63 38.50 -11.79
CA GLU A 407 30.30 38.28 -12.36
C GLU A 407 29.17 38.43 -11.33
N ALA A 408 29.41 39.12 -10.22
CA ALA A 408 28.43 39.30 -9.15
C ALA A 408 27.13 40.04 -9.57
N LYS A 409 27.18 40.81 -10.67
CA LYS A 409 26.00 41.45 -11.28
C LYS A 409 25.19 40.50 -12.16
N GLY A 410 25.77 39.35 -12.54
CA GLY A 410 25.15 38.37 -13.41
C GLY A 410 23.93 37.72 -12.76
N SER A 411 22.92 37.43 -13.58
CA SER A 411 21.71 36.72 -13.17
C SER A 411 22.03 35.37 -12.53
N GLU A 412 23.03 34.66 -13.05
CA GLU A 412 23.48 33.38 -12.52
C GLU A 412 23.98 33.47 -11.07
N TYR A 413 24.81 34.47 -10.74
CA TYR A 413 25.26 34.69 -9.36
C TYR A 413 24.09 34.99 -8.43
N GLN A 414 23.18 35.87 -8.87
CA GLN A 414 22.01 36.26 -8.10
C GLN A 414 21.06 35.08 -7.85
N ASP A 415 20.94 34.16 -8.80
CA ASP A 415 20.14 32.94 -8.64
C ASP A 415 20.78 31.98 -7.63
N VAL A 416 22.09 31.71 -7.76
CA VAL A 416 22.82 30.83 -6.84
C VAL A 416 22.79 31.38 -5.41
N VAL A 417 23.02 32.68 -5.22
CA VAL A 417 22.97 33.30 -3.89
C VAL A 417 21.56 33.28 -3.31
N ARG A 418 20.52 33.49 -4.13
CA ARG A 418 19.13 33.34 -3.68
C ARG A 418 18.83 31.92 -3.21
N THR A 419 19.33 30.91 -3.91
CA THR A 419 19.22 29.50 -3.48
C THR A 419 19.94 29.28 -2.16
N LEU A 420 21.20 29.68 -2.05
CA LEU A 420 21.98 29.56 -0.81
C LEU A 420 21.32 30.28 0.38
N ALA A 421 20.72 31.46 0.15
CA ALA A 421 20.01 32.21 1.19
C ALA A 421 18.78 31.46 1.72
N LYS A 422 18.06 30.72 0.85
CA LYS A 422 16.95 29.84 1.27
C LYS A 422 17.44 28.65 2.11
N ILE A 423 18.63 28.13 1.79
CA ILE A 423 19.21 26.96 2.47
C ILE A 423 19.84 27.35 3.82
N ARG A 424 20.38 28.56 3.93
CA ARG A 424 21.04 29.10 5.12
C ARG A 424 20.32 28.81 6.46
N PRO A 425 19.00 29.04 6.63
CA PRO A 425 18.31 28.75 7.90
C PRO A 425 18.22 27.27 8.27
N ILE A 426 18.45 26.36 7.32
CA ILE A 426 18.36 24.91 7.49
C ILE A 426 19.69 24.33 7.99
N ILE A 427 20.82 25.01 7.74
CA ILE A 427 22.15 24.55 8.12
C ILE A 427 22.36 24.82 9.62
N THR A 428 22.28 23.77 10.43
CA THR A 428 22.45 23.89 11.90
C THR A 428 23.89 23.60 12.36
N ASP A 429 24.63 22.78 11.61
CA ASP A 429 25.83 22.12 12.13
C ASP A 429 27.15 22.68 11.53
N SER A 430 27.09 23.80 10.82
CA SER A 430 28.26 24.42 10.18
C SER A 430 28.19 25.95 10.17
N PRO A 431 28.61 26.62 11.27
CA PRO A 431 28.58 28.08 11.39
C PRO A 431 29.38 28.79 10.29
N GLY A 432 30.54 28.25 9.91
CA GLY A 432 31.38 28.84 8.86
C GLY A 432 30.71 28.85 7.48
N VAL A 433 29.88 27.85 7.17
CA VAL A 433 29.10 27.85 5.92
C VAL A 433 27.99 28.90 5.98
N VAL A 434 27.32 29.04 7.12
CA VAL A 434 26.27 30.06 7.33
C VAL A 434 26.84 31.47 7.18
N ASP A 435 28.02 31.73 7.73
CA ASP A 435 28.72 33.01 7.61
C ASP A 435 29.12 33.30 6.15
N LEU A 436 29.67 32.29 5.47
CA LEU A 436 30.07 32.39 4.07
C LEU A 436 28.89 32.73 3.15
N ILE A 437 27.73 32.08 3.34
CA ILE A 437 26.51 32.42 2.61
C ILE A 437 26.13 33.88 2.89
N GLY A 438 26.19 34.31 4.16
CA GLY A 438 25.89 35.69 4.54
C GLY A 438 26.81 36.72 3.89
N ASP A 439 28.07 36.38 3.64
CA ASP A 439 29.01 37.26 2.93
C ASP A 439 28.73 37.32 1.42
N LEU A 440 28.39 36.19 0.80
CA LEU A 440 27.94 36.15 -0.60
C LEU A 440 26.65 36.98 -0.81
N GLU A 441 25.70 36.93 0.13
CA GLU A 441 24.51 37.79 0.10
C GLU A 441 24.85 39.28 0.13
N LYS A 442 25.87 39.70 0.90
CA LYS A 442 26.32 41.10 0.94
C LYS A 442 26.93 41.52 -0.39
N ILE A 443 27.72 40.65 -1.01
CA ILE A 443 28.32 40.89 -2.34
C ILE A 443 27.21 41.06 -3.38
N ALA A 444 26.21 40.17 -3.38
CA ALA A 444 25.06 40.23 -4.30
C ALA A 444 24.28 41.55 -4.21
N LYS A 445 24.05 42.05 -2.98
CA LYS A 445 23.36 43.33 -2.74
C LYS A 445 24.18 44.53 -3.23
N ARG A 446 25.47 44.59 -2.87
CA ARG A 446 26.35 45.69 -3.34
C ARG A 446 26.42 45.76 -4.87
N ALA A 447 26.48 44.60 -5.52
CA ALA A 447 26.55 44.51 -6.97
C ALA A 447 25.27 44.99 -7.68
N THR A 448 24.11 44.97 -7.00
CA THR A 448 22.82 45.43 -7.55
C THR A 448 22.50 46.89 -7.23
N ASP A 449 23.12 47.46 -6.19
CA ASP A 449 23.00 48.87 -5.81
C ASP A 449 23.95 49.80 -6.61
N GLU A 450 25.01 49.25 -7.22
CA GLU A 450 25.94 49.93 -8.16
C GLU A 450 25.55 49.74 -9.62
#